data_AF-A0A7I9Y7S0-F1
#
_entry.id   AF-A0A7I9Y7S0-F1
#
_cell.length_a   1.000
_cell.length_b   1.000
_cell.length_c   1.000
_cell.angle_alpha   90.00
_cell.angle_beta   90.00
_cell.angle_gamma   90.00
#
_symmetry.space_group_name_H-M   'P 1'
#
loop_
_entity.id
_entity.type
_entity.pdbx_description
1 polymer ?
#
loop_
_entity_poly.entity_id
_entity_poly.type
_entity_poly.pdbx_seq_one_letter_code
_entity_poly.pdbx_strand_id
1 'polypeptide(L)'
;MNPRDKVLITATELAELLRAGDPVTILDARWSLDAPDGHQAYLQGHLPGAVYVSLEDELSDRAVTGRGRHPLPTGRNLEAAARRWGVRRNTPVVVYDDWNRAASARLWWLLSTSGAAGVRILDGGLSAWTANGGVLQAGEVSPEPGNVTLLPEDLYDGLRPTLTADEAGDGAGSGTLALLDARAPERFRGDGEPVDAVAGHIPGAKNLPFTALLHADGTFLPDAAVARLLADRGVGADDAVGAYCGSGISATVIVAALAAAGRSAAMFPGSWSQWSSDPSRPVARGED
;
A
#
# COMPACT_ATOMS: atom_id res chain seq x y z
N MET A 1 -10.76 4.25 -19.95
CA MET A 1 -10.75 3.66 -18.60
C MET A 1 -10.42 4.78 -17.62
N ASN A 2 -11.31 5.03 -16.66
CA ASN A 2 -11.12 6.01 -15.60
C ASN A 2 -9.85 5.65 -14.80
N PRO A 3 -9.01 6.59 -14.34
CA PRO A 3 -7.92 6.31 -13.40
C PRO A 3 -8.32 5.37 -12.26
N ARG A 4 -9.53 5.53 -11.70
CA ARG A 4 -10.04 4.67 -10.63
C ARG A 4 -10.09 3.20 -11.02
N ASP A 5 -10.64 2.87 -12.19
CA ASP A 5 -10.76 1.48 -12.66
C ASP A 5 -9.39 0.85 -12.98
N LYS A 6 -8.33 1.66 -13.12
CA LYS A 6 -6.94 1.16 -13.27
C LYS A 6 -6.32 0.77 -11.93
N VAL A 7 -6.87 1.25 -10.82
CA VAL A 7 -6.34 1.05 -9.47
C VAL A 7 -7.24 0.12 -8.66
N LEU A 8 -8.54 0.21 -8.84
CA LEU A 8 -9.54 -0.50 -8.06
C LEU A 8 -10.38 -1.43 -8.93
N ILE A 9 -10.89 -2.49 -8.33
CA ILE A 9 -11.91 -3.37 -8.88
C ILE A 9 -12.95 -3.65 -7.80
N THR A 10 -14.24 -3.60 -8.15
CA THR A 10 -15.33 -3.93 -7.23
C THR A 10 -15.51 -5.44 -7.09
N ALA A 11 -16.13 -5.89 -5.99
CA ALA A 11 -16.49 -7.29 -5.80
C ALA A 11 -17.42 -7.81 -6.92
N THR A 12 -18.32 -6.96 -7.43
CA THR A 12 -19.21 -7.30 -8.55
C THR A 12 -18.44 -7.56 -9.83
N GLU A 13 -17.53 -6.66 -10.20
CA GLU A 13 -16.70 -6.80 -11.41
C GLU A 13 -15.78 -8.02 -11.31
N LEU A 14 -15.19 -8.29 -10.14
CA LEU A 14 -14.38 -9.48 -9.94
C LEU A 14 -15.22 -10.76 -10.08
N ALA A 15 -16.42 -10.78 -9.49
CA ALA A 15 -17.32 -11.91 -9.59
C ALA A 15 -17.74 -12.16 -11.05
N GLU A 16 -17.95 -11.11 -11.84
CA GLU A 16 -18.25 -11.21 -13.27
C GLU A 16 -17.09 -11.80 -14.07
N LEU A 17 -15.85 -11.33 -13.84
CA LEU A 17 -14.65 -11.89 -14.47
C LEU A 17 -14.50 -13.38 -14.19
N LEU A 18 -14.67 -13.77 -12.93
CA LEU A 18 -14.59 -15.18 -12.52
C LEU A 18 -15.69 -16.04 -13.15
N ARG A 19 -16.92 -15.52 -13.27
CA ARG A 19 -18.04 -16.22 -13.91
C ARG A 19 -17.87 -16.37 -15.41
N ALA A 20 -17.25 -15.39 -16.07
CA ALA A 20 -16.92 -15.43 -17.48
C ALA A 20 -15.80 -16.44 -17.80
N GLY A 21 -15.03 -16.86 -16.79
CA GLY A 21 -13.86 -17.70 -16.96
C GLY A 21 -12.65 -16.93 -17.50
N ASP A 22 -12.65 -15.60 -17.36
CA ASP A 22 -11.54 -14.76 -17.79
C ASP A 22 -10.33 -14.99 -16.86
N PRO A 23 -9.10 -15.08 -17.42
CA PRO A 23 -7.92 -15.31 -16.62
C PRO A 23 -7.64 -14.11 -15.69
N VAL A 24 -7.49 -14.37 -14.40
CA VAL A 24 -7.11 -13.39 -13.38
C VAL A 24 -6.24 -14.05 -12.32
N THR A 25 -5.18 -13.37 -11.87
CA THR A 25 -4.41 -13.78 -10.68
C THR A 25 -4.98 -13.05 -9.47
N ILE A 26 -5.34 -13.77 -8.41
CA ILE A 26 -5.87 -13.19 -7.18
C ILE A 26 -4.85 -13.41 -6.06
N LEU A 27 -4.47 -12.34 -5.36
CA LEU A 27 -3.46 -12.38 -4.29
C LEU A 27 -4.06 -11.89 -2.98
N ASP A 28 -3.92 -12.70 -1.94
CA ASP A 28 -4.36 -12.43 -0.56
C ASP A 28 -3.15 -12.01 0.26
N ALA A 29 -3.10 -10.74 0.65
CA ALA A 29 -2.02 -10.16 1.45
C ALA A 29 -2.48 -9.84 2.87
N ARG A 30 -3.39 -10.63 3.46
CA ARG A 30 -3.88 -10.37 4.82
C ARG A 30 -2.75 -10.24 5.84
N TRP A 31 -2.77 -9.11 6.54
CA TRP A 31 -1.77 -8.70 7.52
C TRP A 31 -2.39 -7.58 8.38
N SER A 32 -2.10 -7.60 9.67
CA SER A 32 -2.35 -6.47 10.57
C SER A 32 -1.22 -6.30 11.57
N LEU A 33 -1.18 -5.16 12.26
CA LEU A 33 -0.17 -4.94 13.31
C LEU A 33 -0.29 -5.96 14.45
N ASP A 34 -1.51 -6.39 14.79
CA ASP A 34 -1.77 -7.34 15.89
C ASP A 34 -1.64 -8.80 15.45
N ALA A 35 -1.84 -9.07 14.17
CA ALA A 35 -1.73 -10.40 13.55
C ALA A 35 -0.99 -10.27 12.20
N PRO A 36 0.35 -10.20 12.21
CA PRO A 36 1.15 -9.99 11.00
C PRO A 36 1.27 -11.26 10.13
N ASP A 37 0.93 -12.43 10.67
CA ASP A 37 0.80 -13.65 9.86
C ASP A 37 -0.68 -13.93 9.57
N GLY A 38 -1.11 -13.61 8.34
CA GLY A 38 -2.47 -13.86 7.86
C GLY A 38 -2.69 -15.26 7.28
N HIS A 39 -1.66 -16.12 7.23
CA HIS A 39 -1.74 -17.40 6.51
C HIS A 39 -2.82 -18.32 7.08
N GLN A 40 -2.95 -18.38 8.42
CA GLN A 40 -3.98 -19.20 9.06
C GLN A 40 -5.40 -18.73 8.72
N ALA A 41 -5.64 -17.42 8.67
CA ALA A 41 -6.94 -16.87 8.25
C ALA A 41 -7.21 -17.15 6.76
N TYR A 42 -6.15 -17.15 5.94
CA TYR A 42 -6.20 -17.58 4.55
C TYR A 42 -6.60 -19.04 4.37
N LEU A 43 -5.97 -19.97 5.08
CA LEU A 43 -6.32 -21.39 5.00
C LEU A 43 -7.77 -21.68 5.41
N GLN A 44 -8.35 -20.86 6.29
CA GLN A 44 -9.74 -20.99 6.72
C GLN A 44 -10.76 -20.50 5.69
N GLY A 45 -10.39 -19.54 4.84
CA GLY A 45 -11.30 -18.97 3.85
C GLY A 45 -10.68 -17.80 3.09
N HIS A 46 -10.57 -17.91 1.78
CA HIS A 46 -10.05 -16.91 0.85
C HIS A 46 -10.88 -16.87 -0.44
N LEU A 47 -10.67 -15.86 -1.29
CA LEU A 47 -11.31 -15.80 -2.60
C LEU A 47 -10.93 -17.02 -3.46
N PRO A 48 -11.83 -17.59 -4.28
CA PRO A 48 -11.51 -18.77 -5.09
C PRO A 48 -10.26 -18.57 -5.95
N GLY A 49 -9.29 -19.49 -5.82
CA GLY A 49 -8.01 -19.43 -6.53
C GLY A 49 -7.03 -18.35 -6.05
N ALA A 50 -7.32 -17.64 -4.97
CA ALA A 50 -6.39 -16.67 -4.40
C ALA A 50 -5.15 -17.35 -3.81
N VAL A 51 -3.99 -16.72 -3.96
CA VAL A 51 -2.72 -17.18 -3.39
C VAL A 51 -2.30 -16.25 -2.26
N TYR A 52 -1.90 -16.82 -1.12
CA TYR A 52 -1.39 -16.04 0.00
C TYR A 52 -0.02 -15.41 -0.30
N VAL A 53 0.16 -14.17 0.15
CA VAL A 53 1.39 -13.39 0.02
C VAL A 53 1.80 -12.86 1.38
N SER A 54 2.97 -13.26 1.87
CA SER A 54 3.49 -12.78 3.16
C SER A 54 4.03 -11.36 3.03
N LEU A 55 3.44 -10.41 3.75
CA LEU A 55 3.94 -9.02 3.78
C LEU A 55 5.34 -8.94 4.39
N GLU A 56 5.57 -9.70 5.45
CA GLU A 56 6.83 -9.68 6.21
C GLU A 56 7.98 -10.32 5.44
N ASP A 57 7.70 -11.40 4.69
CA ASP A 57 8.75 -12.21 4.05
C ASP A 57 8.90 -11.93 2.55
N GLU A 58 7.85 -11.51 1.86
CA GLU A 58 7.86 -11.36 0.40
C GLU A 58 7.66 -9.91 -0.08
N LEU A 59 7.06 -9.04 0.75
CA LEU A 59 6.85 -7.61 0.45
C LEU A 59 7.80 -6.67 1.21
N SER A 60 8.75 -7.27 1.93
CA SER A 60 9.75 -6.60 2.73
C SER A 60 11.07 -7.37 2.70
N ASP A 61 12.21 -6.69 2.79
CA ASP A 61 13.51 -7.33 3.00
C ASP A 61 14.11 -6.86 4.32
N ARG A 62 13.88 -7.66 5.36
CA ARG A 62 14.32 -7.37 6.73
C ARG A 62 15.82 -7.56 6.96
N ALA A 63 16.55 -8.10 5.97
CA ALA A 63 18.01 -8.16 6.03
C ALA A 63 18.65 -6.80 5.74
N VAL A 64 17.92 -5.87 5.10
CA VAL A 64 18.40 -4.53 4.80
C VAL A 64 18.30 -3.63 6.04
N THR A 65 19.43 -3.11 6.49
CA THR A 65 19.49 -2.17 7.62
C THR A 65 19.46 -0.71 7.17
N GLY A 66 18.98 0.20 8.02
CA GLY A 66 19.00 1.66 7.75
C GLY A 66 17.97 2.15 6.74
N ARG A 67 17.05 1.30 6.30
CA ARG A 67 15.95 1.62 5.35
C ARG A 67 14.56 1.48 5.99
N GLY A 68 14.49 1.64 7.31
CA GLY A 68 13.26 1.45 8.10
C GLY A 68 12.97 -0.01 8.44
N ARG A 69 11.80 -0.29 9.04
CA ARG A 69 11.41 -1.64 9.49
C ARG A 69 10.92 -2.58 8.40
N HIS A 70 10.36 -2.04 7.31
CA HIS A 70 9.90 -2.82 6.15
C HIS A 70 10.56 -2.33 4.86
N PRO A 71 11.90 -2.46 4.73
CA PRO A 71 12.62 -2.08 3.52
C PRO A 71 12.03 -2.76 2.28
N LEU A 72 12.09 -2.10 1.13
CA LEU A 72 11.64 -2.71 -0.12
C LEU A 72 12.48 -3.97 -0.43
N PRO A 73 11.85 -5.07 -0.93
CA PRO A 73 12.59 -6.17 -1.50
C PRO A 73 13.30 -5.73 -2.79
N THR A 74 14.31 -6.50 -3.22
CA THR A 74 14.87 -6.32 -4.56
C THR A 74 13.82 -6.70 -5.61
N GLY A 75 13.89 -6.07 -6.80
CA GLY A 75 13.02 -6.41 -7.92
C GLY A 75 13.15 -7.87 -8.33
N ARG A 76 14.34 -8.47 -8.18
CA ARG A 76 14.58 -9.90 -8.41
C ARG A 76 13.84 -10.80 -7.42
N ASN A 77 13.87 -10.47 -6.13
CA ASN A 77 13.15 -11.24 -5.11
C ASN A 77 11.64 -11.14 -5.32
N LEU A 78 11.15 -9.92 -5.63
CA LEU A 78 9.75 -9.71 -5.97
C LEU A 78 9.34 -10.45 -7.24
N GLU A 79 10.17 -10.48 -8.29
CA GLU A 79 9.90 -11.23 -9.52
C GLU A 79 9.80 -12.74 -9.23
N ALA A 80 10.74 -13.28 -8.45
CA ALA A 80 10.72 -14.68 -8.08
C ALA A 80 9.47 -15.04 -7.27
N ALA A 81 9.06 -14.18 -6.33
CA ALA A 81 7.83 -14.36 -5.57
C ALA A 81 6.59 -14.26 -6.45
N ALA A 82 6.48 -13.23 -7.29
CA ALA A 82 5.38 -13.05 -8.23
C ALA A 82 5.20 -14.22 -9.19
N ARG A 83 6.31 -14.84 -9.65
CA ARG A 83 6.23 -16.08 -10.43
C ARG A 83 5.69 -17.25 -9.59
N ARG A 84 6.09 -17.42 -8.33
CA ARG A 84 5.51 -18.45 -7.45
C ARG A 84 4.02 -18.24 -7.21
N TRP A 85 3.57 -16.99 -7.11
CA TRP A 85 2.15 -16.67 -6.98
C TRP A 85 1.34 -16.86 -8.27
N GLY A 86 1.98 -17.29 -9.36
CA GLY A 86 1.31 -17.52 -10.63
C GLY A 86 1.08 -16.26 -11.47
N VAL A 87 1.71 -15.12 -11.14
CA VAL A 87 1.56 -13.87 -11.91
C VAL A 87 2.10 -14.03 -13.33
N ARG A 88 1.25 -13.79 -14.32
CA ARG A 88 1.57 -13.96 -15.75
C ARG A 88 1.55 -12.63 -16.49
N ARG A 89 2.35 -12.56 -17.56
CA ARG A 89 2.28 -11.46 -18.53
C ARG A 89 0.87 -11.41 -19.12
N ASN A 90 0.34 -10.20 -19.27
CA ASN A 90 -0.98 -9.92 -19.86
C ASN A 90 -2.17 -10.55 -19.12
N THR A 91 -2.00 -11.03 -17.89
CA THR A 91 -3.09 -11.46 -17.02
C THR A 91 -3.31 -10.40 -15.95
N PRO A 92 -4.54 -9.86 -15.77
CA PRO A 92 -4.80 -8.91 -14.70
C PRO A 92 -4.53 -9.53 -13.34
N VAL A 93 -4.06 -8.71 -12.40
CA VAL A 93 -3.79 -9.10 -11.02
C VAL A 93 -4.77 -8.35 -10.12
N VAL A 94 -5.45 -9.06 -9.25
CA VAL A 94 -6.31 -8.48 -8.20
C VAL A 94 -5.71 -8.80 -6.85
N VAL A 95 -5.46 -7.77 -6.06
CA VAL A 95 -4.85 -7.90 -4.72
C VAL A 95 -5.86 -7.48 -3.66
N TYR A 96 -5.90 -8.18 -2.54
CA TYR A 96 -6.79 -7.84 -1.44
C TYR A 96 -6.19 -8.22 -0.08
N ASP A 97 -6.81 -7.71 0.97
CA ASP A 97 -6.61 -8.11 2.36
C ASP A 97 -7.97 -7.98 3.09
N ASP A 98 -8.00 -8.01 4.41
CA ASP A 98 -9.20 -7.82 5.24
C ASP A 98 -9.05 -6.69 6.28
N TRP A 99 -7.94 -5.93 6.23
CA TRP A 99 -7.59 -4.92 7.24
C TRP A 99 -7.18 -3.60 6.59
N ASN A 100 -8.19 -2.79 6.24
CA ASN A 100 -8.04 -1.40 5.79
C ASN A 100 -7.13 -1.21 4.56
N ARG A 101 -7.03 -2.21 3.69
CA ARG A 101 -6.27 -2.15 2.43
C ARG A 101 -4.77 -1.91 2.59
N ALA A 102 -4.23 -1.95 3.81
CA ALA A 102 -2.84 -1.52 4.04
C ALA A 102 -1.83 -2.43 3.34
N ALA A 103 -2.02 -3.75 3.44
CA ALA A 103 -1.11 -4.74 2.88
C ALA A 103 -1.36 -4.97 1.37
N SER A 104 -2.62 -4.95 0.94
CA SER A 104 -2.99 -5.01 -0.47
C SER A 104 -2.55 -3.77 -1.24
N ALA A 105 -2.63 -2.57 -0.65
CA ALA A 105 -2.07 -1.37 -1.27
C ALA A 105 -0.53 -1.44 -1.35
N ARG A 106 0.13 -2.05 -0.37
CA ARG A 106 1.59 -2.31 -0.41
C ARG A 106 1.96 -3.26 -1.54
N LEU A 107 1.24 -4.37 -1.67
CA LEU A 107 1.43 -5.33 -2.76
C LEU A 107 1.14 -4.70 -4.13
N TRP A 108 0.03 -3.96 -4.26
CA TRP A 108 -0.31 -3.19 -5.46
C TRP A 108 0.80 -2.21 -5.83
N TRP A 109 1.34 -1.47 -4.85
CA TRP A 109 2.39 -0.48 -5.08
C TRP A 109 3.67 -1.14 -5.58
N LEU A 110 4.10 -2.25 -4.95
CA LEU A 110 5.28 -3.01 -5.35
C LEU A 110 5.16 -3.56 -6.77
N LEU A 111 4.05 -4.23 -7.09
CA LEU A 111 3.84 -4.78 -8.44
C LEU A 111 3.72 -3.67 -9.49
N SER A 112 3.05 -2.57 -9.16
CA SER A 112 2.90 -1.43 -10.08
C SER A 112 4.22 -0.69 -10.32
N THR A 113 5.03 -0.48 -9.27
CA THR A 113 6.34 0.19 -9.40
C THR A 113 7.34 -0.69 -10.15
N SER A 114 7.12 -2.01 -10.15
CA SER A 114 7.98 -2.98 -10.83
C SER A 114 7.49 -3.36 -12.23
N GLY A 115 6.52 -2.64 -12.80
CA GLY A 115 6.08 -2.81 -14.19
C GLY A 115 5.05 -3.92 -14.45
N ALA A 116 4.45 -4.52 -13.42
CA ALA A 116 3.32 -5.44 -13.63
C ALA A 116 2.11 -4.65 -14.18
N ALA A 117 1.52 -5.16 -15.26
CA ALA A 117 0.37 -4.54 -15.90
C ALA A 117 -0.95 -5.00 -15.26
N GLY A 118 -1.94 -4.11 -15.15
CA GLY A 118 -3.31 -4.46 -14.77
C GLY A 118 -3.48 -4.92 -13.32
N VAL A 119 -2.64 -4.40 -12.41
CA VAL A 119 -2.75 -4.68 -10.97
C VAL A 119 -3.80 -3.75 -10.34
N ARG A 120 -4.83 -4.34 -9.72
CA ARG A 120 -5.94 -3.62 -9.10
C ARG A 120 -6.19 -4.12 -7.67
N ILE A 121 -6.58 -3.23 -6.78
CA ILE A 121 -6.98 -3.54 -5.40
C ILE A 121 -8.47 -3.86 -5.40
N LEU A 122 -8.87 -4.96 -4.75
CA LEU A 122 -10.29 -5.24 -4.51
C LEU A 122 -10.85 -4.22 -3.51
N ASP A 123 -11.74 -3.35 -3.98
CA ASP A 123 -12.33 -2.27 -3.20
C ASP A 123 -13.23 -2.87 -2.09
N GLY A 124 -12.94 -2.53 -0.83
CA GLY A 124 -13.57 -3.15 0.35
C GLY A 124 -13.06 -4.56 0.72
N GLY A 125 -12.14 -5.14 -0.06
CA GLY A 125 -11.44 -6.39 0.26
C GLY A 125 -12.35 -7.61 0.45
N LEU A 126 -11.93 -8.52 1.35
CA LEU A 126 -12.65 -9.77 1.65
C LEU A 126 -14.09 -9.51 2.15
N SER A 127 -14.29 -8.44 2.94
CA SER A 127 -15.61 -8.06 3.45
C SER A 127 -16.57 -7.68 2.32
N ALA A 128 -16.12 -6.90 1.33
CA ALA A 128 -16.96 -6.57 0.18
C ALA A 128 -17.25 -7.80 -0.70
N TRP A 129 -16.29 -8.71 -0.87
CA TRP A 129 -16.50 -9.97 -1.59
C TRP A 129 -17.61 -10.82 -0.96
N THR A 130 -17.54 -11.03 0.35
CA THR A 130 -18.53 -11.83 1.09
C THR A 130 -19.89 -11.15 1.16
N ALA A 131 -19.93 -9.83 1.36
CA ALA A 131 -21.16 -9.03 1.32
C ALA A 131 -21.85 -9.08 -0.06
N ASN A 132 -21.08 -9.24 -1.14
CA ASN A 132 -21.59 -9.44 -2.50
C ASN A 132 -22.03 -10.89 -2.78
N GLY A 133 -22.09 -11.76 -1.77
CA GLY A 133 -22.46 -13.18 -1.93
C GLY A 133 -21.35 -14.04 -2.54
N GLY A 134 -20.11 -13.54 -2.56
CA GLY A 134 -18.95 -14.30 -3.02
C GLY A 134 -18.66 -15.50 -2.13
N VAL A 135 -18.43 -16.65 -2.74
CA VAL A 135 -18.03 -17.88 -2.02
C VAL A 135 -16.58 -17.82 -1.60
N LEU A 136 -16.23 -18.52 -0.52
CA LEU A 136 -14.85 -18.69 -0.09
C LEU A 136 -14.37 -20.11 -0.38
N GLN A 137 -13.09 -20.21 -0.72
CA GLN A 137 -12.33 -21.45 -0.80
C GLN A 137 -11.49 -21.60 0.48
N ALA A 138 -11.29 -22.83 0.94
CA ALA A 138 -10.40 -23.15 2.06
C ALA A 138 -9.19 -23.96 1.57
N GLY A 139 -8.13 -24.00 2.38
CA GLY A 139 -6.90 -24.74 2.08
C GLY A 139 -5.83 -23.91 1.36
N GLU A 140 -4.79 -24.58 0.88
CA GLU A 140 -3.68 -23.93 0.17
C GLU A 140 -3.93 -23.91 -1.34
N VAL A 141 -3.48 -22.84 -2.01
CA VAL A 141 -3.50 -22.71 -3.47
C VAL A 141 -2.06 -22.62 -3.97
N SER A 142 -1.64 -23.64 -4.70
CA SER A 142 -0.33 -23.69 -5.35
C SER A 142 -0.51 -23.64 -6.87
N PRO A 143 -0.40 -22.45 -7.50
CA PRO A 143 -0.57 -22.33 -8.95
C PRO A 143 0.68 -22.83 -9.69
N GLU A 144 0.51 -23.10 -10.99
CA GLU A 144 1.65 -23.22 -11.89
C GLU A 144 2.45 -21.91 -11.93
N PRO A 145 3.79 -21.96 -11.85
CA PRO A 145 4.60 -20.76 -11.88
C PRO A 145 4.27 -19.83 -13.06
N GLY A 146 4.16 -18.55 -12.73
CA GLY A 146 3.94 -17.47 -13.66
C GLY A 146 5.17 -17.17 -14.53
N ASN A 147 5.00 -16.23 -15.46
CA ASN A 147 6.04 -15.84 -16.41
C ASN A 147 6.27 -14.32 -16.45
N VAL A 148 5.84 -13.59 -15.42
CA VAL A 148 6.05 -12.15 -15.32
C VAL A 148 7.54 -11.78 -15.34
N THR A 149 7.83 -10.59 -15.83
CA THR A 149 9.14 -9.94 -15.75
C THR A 149 8.94 -8.61 -15.04
N LEU A 150 9.69 -8.36 -13.98
CA LEU A 150 9.59 -7.15 -13.17
C LEU A 150 10.90 -6.35 -13.24
N LEU A 151 10.78 -5.03 -13.38
CA LEU A 151 11.90 -4.09 -13.47
C LEU A 151 11.51 -2.77 -12.79
N PRO A 152 12.48 -2.00 -12.26
CA PRO A 152 13.92 -2.28 -12.18
C PRO A 152 14.29 -3.19 -11.00
N GLU A 153 15.58 -3.56 -10.88
CA GLU A 153 16.07 -4.36 -9.74
C GLU A 153 16.10 -3.55 -8.43
N ASP A 154 16.36 -2.25 -8.49
CA ASP A 154 16.23 -1.35 -7.35
C ASP A 154 14.83 -0.70 -7.33
N LEU A 155 13.95 -1.18 -6.45
CA LEU A 155 12.58 -0.67 -6.34
C LEU A 155 12.50 0.72 -5.70
N TYR A 156 13.59 1.24 -5.14
CA TYR A 156 13.65 2.65 -4.74
C TYR A 156 13.73 3.58 -5.95
N ASP A 157 14.20 3.11 -7.11
CA ASP A 157 14.21 3.84 -8.39
C ASP A 157 13.16 3.26 -9.37
N GLY A 158 12.02 2.82 -8.84
CA GLY A 158 10.96 2.16 -9.61
C GLY A 158 10.13 3.11 -10.48
N LEU A 159 9.13 2.54 -11.17
CA LEU A 159 8.24 3.30 -12.06
C LEU A 159 7.29 4.25 -11.32
N ARG A 160 7.07 4.05 -10.02
CA ARG A 160 6.37 5.00 -9.15
C ARG A 160 7.39 5.84 -8.39
N PRO A 161 7.15 7.15 -8.24
CA PRO A 161 8.09 8.03 -7.55
C PRO A 161 8.28 7.61 -6.10
N THR A 162 9.53 7.65 -5.64
CA THR A 162 9.89 7.49 -4.23
C THR A 162 10.55 8.75 -3.72
N LEU A 163 10.71 8.84 -2.41
CA LEU A 163 11.50 9.85 -1.72
C LEU A 163 12.54 9.16 -0.86
N THR A 164 13.73 9.72 -0.82
CA THR A 164 14.69 9.52 0.25
C THR A 164 14.25 10.25 1.52
N ALA A 165 14.92 9.95 2.64
CA ALA A 165 14.67 10.68 3.89
C ALA A 165 14.96 12.17 3.75
N ASP A 166 16.02 12.54 3.02
CA ASP A 166 16.41 13.95 2.81
C ASP A 166 15.40 14.68 1.94
N GLU A 167 14.99 14.10 0.80
CA GLU A 167 13.97 14.72 -0.06
C GLU A 167 12.63 14.91 0.66
N ALA A 168 12.23 13.95 1.51
CA ALA A 168 11.04 14.07 2.32
C ALA A 168 11.16 15.23 3.34
N GLY A 169 12.29 15.31 4.05
CA GLY A 169 12.54 16.35 5.05
C GLY A 169 12.67 17.75 4.45
N ASP A 170 13.52 17.91 3.44
CA ASP A 170 13.79 19.19 2.78
C ASP A 170 12.55 19.69 2.03
N GLY A 171 11.84 18.79 1.35
CA GLY A 171 10.60 19.12 0.65
C GLY A 171 9.51 19.60 1.60
N ALA A 172 9.29 18.89 2.70
CA ALA A 172 8.31 19.27 3.72
C ALA A 172 8.70 20.59 4.41
N GLY A 173 9.95 20.72 4.85
CA GLY A 173 10.43 21.90 5.57
C GLY A 173 10.46 23.18 4.73
N SER A 174 10.67 23.06 3.41
CA SER A 174 10.61 24.20 2.48
C SER A 174 9.21 24.52 1.95
N GLY A 175 8.23 23.66 2.20
CA GLY A 175 6.88 23.77 1.65
C GLY A 175 6.77 23.44 0.16
N THR A 176 7.82 22.88 -0.46
CA THR A 176 7.80 22.47 -1.88
C THR A 176 7.14 21.10 -2.09
N LEU A 177 6.96 20.34 -1.01
CA LEU A 177 6.30 19.03 -0.99
C LEU A 177 5.25 19.00 0.12
N ALA A 178 4.00 18.71 -0.24
CA ALA A 178 2.98 18.34 0.72
C ALA A 178 3.21 16.90 1.21
N LEU A 179 4.01 16.74 2.25
CA LEU A 179 4.33 15.43 2.83
C LEU A 179 3.21 15.00 3.80
N LEU A 180 2.55 13.89 3.48
CA LEU A 180 1.42 13.34 4.23
C LEU A 180 1.88 12.20 5.14
N ASP A 181 1.59 12.30 6.44
CA ASP A 181 1.79 11.22 7.40
C ASP A 181 0.51 10.39 7.55
N ALA A 182 0.58 9.11 7.20
CA ALA A 182 -0.53 8.18 7.21
C ALA A 182 -0.84 7.56 8.58
N ARG A 183 -0.04 7.86 9.62
CA ARG A 183 -0.23 7.31 10.97
C ARG A 183 -1.45 7.91 11.66
N ALA A 184 -1.88 7.24 12.73
CA ALA A 184 -2.92 7.75 13.63
C ALA A 184 -2.51 9.12 14.21
N PRO A 185 -3.47 10.03 14.47
CA PRO A 185 -3.16 11.39 14.94
C PRO A 185 -2.31 11.42 16.21
N GLU A 186 -2.51 10.49 17.14
CA GLU A 186 -1.78 10.41 18.42
C GLU A 186 -0.30 10.12 18.19
N ARG A 187 0.01 9.27 17.20
CA ARG A 187 1.39 8.95 16.81
C ARG A 187 2.07 10.11 16.10
N PHE A 188 1.32 10.84 15.27
CA PHE A 188 1.80 12.05 14.61
C PHE A 188 2.12 13.16 15.63
N ARG A 189 1.18 13.48 16.52
CA ARG A 189 1.36 14.52 17.55
C ARG A 189 2.48 14.18 18.54
N GLY A 190 2.84 12.90 18.65
CA GLY A 190 3.85 12.40 19.56
C GLY A 190 3.32 12.18 20.99
N ASP A 191 2.00 11.99 21.13
CA ASP A 191 1.34 11.68 22.42
C ASP A 191 1.78 10.31 22.96
N GLY A 192 2.16 9.40 22.06
CA GLY A 192 2.74 8.11 22.36
C GLY A 192 3.29 7.46 21.09
N GLU A 193 4.34 6.67 21.25
CA GLU A 193 4.92 5.90 20.15
C GLU A 193 5.22 4.47 20.62
N PRO A 194 4.35 3.51 20.27
CA PRO A 194 4.49 2.13 20.76
C PRO A 194 5.52 1.32 19.97
N VAL A 195 5.98 1.78 18.80
CA VAL A 195 6.78 0.96 17.87
C VAL A 195 8.14 1.57 17.53
N ASP A 196 8.20 2.89 17.36
CA ASP A 196 9.38 3.61 16.88
C ASP A 196 10.24 4.22 18.01
N ALA A 197 11.48 4.61 17.70
CA ALA A 197 12.44 5.07 18.71
C ALA A 197 12.06 6.42 19.34
N VAL A 198 11.39 7.29 18.58
CA VAL A 198 11.02 8.65 19.00
C VAL A 198 9.57 8.94 18.59
N ALA A 199 8.80 9.52 19.52
CA ALA A 199 7.45 10.01 19.25
C ALA A 199 7.47 11.40 18.60
N GLY A 200 6.60 11.60 17.60
CA GLY A 200 6.47 12.83 16.82
C GLY A 200 6.37 12.55 15.32
N HIS A 201 6.67 13.55 14.50
CA HIS A 201 6.58 13.49 13.04
C HIS A 201 7.71 14.28 12.36
N ILE A 202 7.82 14.13 11.03
CA ILE A 202 8.78 14.86 10.19
C ILE A 202 8.33 16.33 10.12
N PRO A 203 9.16 17.33 10.49
CA PRO A 203 8.76 18.73 10.48
C PRO A 203 8.16 19.19 9.15
N GLY A 204 7.05 19.92 9.19
CA GLY A 204 6.30 20.39 8.01
C GLY A 204 5.38 19.34 7.37
N ALA A 205 5.39 18.09 7.84
CA ALA A 205 4.44 17.08 7.39
C ALA A 205 3.02 17.35 7.91
N LYS A 206 2.02 16.91 7.15
CA LYS A 206 0.59 17.06 7.49
C LYS A 206 -0.01 15.69 7.79
N ASN A 207 -0.76 15.53 8.88
CA ASN A 207 -1.35 14.23 9.21
C ASN A 207 -2.61 13.92 8.38
N LEU A 208 -2.57 12.86 7.57
CA LEU A 208 -3.73 12.27 6.90
C LEU A 208 -3.78 10.78 7.24
N PRO A 209 -4.44 10.38 8.35
CA PRO A 209 -4.57 8.98 8.72
C PRO A 209 -5.14 8.18 7.56
N PHE A 210 -4.49 7.08 7.17
CA PHE A 210 -4.89 6.34 5.96
C PHE A 210 -6.33 5.82 5.99
N THR A 211 -6.85 5.52 7.18
CA THR A 211 -8.24 5.08 7.39
C THR A 211 -9.26 6.17 7.04
N ALA A 212 -8.88 7.45 7.07
CA ALA A 212 -9.75 8.54 6.64
C ALA A 212 -10.03 8.54 5.12
N LEU A 213 -9.28 7.75 4.34
CA LEU A 213 -9.50 7.55 2.91
C LEU A 213 -10.45 6.40 2.60
N LEU A 214 -11.00 5.74 3.62
CA LEU A 214 -11.89 4.60 3.49
C LEU A 214 -13.25 4.91 4.12
N HIS A 215 -14.32 4.36 3.53
CA HIS A 215 -15.61 4.22 4.17
C HIS A 215 -15.54 3.18 5.30
N ALA A 216 -16.58 3.14 6.14
CA ALA A 216 -16.68 2.18 7.24
C ALA A 216 -16.73 0.71 6.77
N ASP A 217 -17.15 0.47 5.52
CA ASP A 217 -17.12 -0.85 4.88
C ASP A 217 -15.76 -1.20 4.24
N GLY A 218 -14.76 -0.32 4.38
CA GLY A 218 -13.41 -0.51 3.88
C GLY A 218 -13.22 -0.13 2.40
N THR A 219 -14.25 0.39 1.73
CA THR A 219 -14.13 0.88 0.34
C THR A 219 -13.42 2.24 0.29
N PHE A 220 -12.68 2.54 -0.76
CA PHE A 220 -12.02 3.84 -0.95
C PHE A 220 -13.05 4.95 -1.15
N LEU A 221 -12.83 6.11 -0.52
CA LEU A 221 -13.65 7.29 -0.73
C LEU A 221 -13.68 7.72 -2.22
N PRO A 222 -14.77 8.37 -2.67
CA PRO A 222 -14.82 8.98 -3.99
C PRO A 222 -13.81 10.11 -4.15
N ASP A 223 -13.37 10.35 -5.39
CA ASP A 223 -12.30 11.29 -5.74
C ASP A 223 -12.54 12.71 -5.18
N ALA A 224 -13.80 13.19 -5.19
CA ALA A 224 -14.18 14.48 -4.64
C ALA A 224 -13.98 14.58 -3.10
N ALA A 225 -14.21 13.48 -2.38
CA ALA A 225 -13.98 13.43 -0.93
C ALA A 225 -12.47 13.37 -0.62
N VAL A 226 -11.69 12.64 -1.41
CA VAL A 226 -10.22 12.65 -1.32
C VAL A 226 -9.66 14.05 -1.57
N ALA A 227 -10.12 14.74 -2.62
CA ALA A 227 -9.71 16.10 -2.93
C ALA A 227 -10.02 17.09 -1.79
N ARG A 228 -11.19 16.93 -1.15
CA ARG A 228 -11.57 17.72 0.02
C ARG A 228 -10.65 17.47 1.22
N LEU A 229 -10.31 16.21 1.52
CA LEU A 229 -9.40 15.88 2.61
C LEU A 229 -8.01 16.51 2.45
N LEU A 230 -7.53 16.62 1.20
CA LEU A 230 -6.30 17.33 0.86
C LEU A 230 -6.45 18.85 1.03
N ALA A 231 -7.53 19.42 0.49
CA ALA A 231 -7.80 20.86 0.57
C ALA A 231 -7.96 21.35 2.01
N ASP A 232 -8.62 20.57 2.88
CA ASP A 232 -8.77 20.85 4.31
C ASP A 232 -7.42 20.87 5.05
N ARG A 233 -6.36 20.31 4.44
CA ARG A 233 -4.97 20.35 4.91
C ARG A 233 -4.15 21.39 4.15
N GLY A 234 -4.76 22.25 3.34
CA GLY A 234 -4.05 23.22 2.52
C GLY A 234 -3.13 22.56 1.48
N VAL A 235 -3.54 21.42 0.92
CA VAL A 235 -2.87 20.79 -0.22
C VAL A 235 -3.69 21.07 -1.47
N GLY A 236 -3.20 21.96 -2.32
CA GLY A 236 -3.79 22.34 -3.59
C GLY A 236 -3.76 21.22 -4.63
N ALA A 237 -4.41 21.41 -5.76
CA ALA A 237 -4.49 20.41 -6.84
C ALA A 237 -3.13 20.16 -7.52
N ASP A 238 -2.31 21.20 -7.64
CA ASP A 238 -1.04 21.17 -8.38
C ASP A 238 0.20 20.92 -7.49
N ASP A 239 0.00 20.85 -6.17
CA ASP A 239 1.11 20.62 -5.23
C ASP A 239 1.75 19.25 -5.46
N ALA A 240 3.08 19.16 -5.33
CA ALA A 240 3.76 17.89 -5.23
C ALA A 240 3.34 17.20 -3.92
N VAL A 241 2.99 15.92 -3.97
CA VAL A 241 2.53 15.16 -2.79
C VAL A 241 3.51 14.03 -2.50
N GLY A 242 3.90 13.92 -1.24
CA GLY A 242 4.65 12.79 -0.68
C GLY A 242 3.81 12.07 0.35
N ALA A 243 4.03 10.78 0.58
CA ALA A 243 3.38 10.02 1.63
C ALA A 243 4.38 9.15 2.40
N TYR A 244 4.23 9.11 3.72
CA TYR A 244 4.97 8.22 4.62
C TYR A 244 4.06 7.76 5.77
N CYS A 245 4.52 6.79 6.54
CA CYS A 245 3.78 6.31 7.71
C CYS A 245 4.77 5.84 8.80
N GLY A 246 4.47 4.74 9.49
CA GLY A 246 5.44 4.09 10.38
C GLY A 246 6.61 3.46 9.62
N SER A 247 6.33 2.58 8.68
CA SER A 247 7.35 1.74 8.03
C SER A 247 7.12 1.49 6.53
N GLY A 248 6.33 2.32 5.86
CA GLY A 248 6.10 2.20 4.42
C GLY A 248 5.02 1.19 4.02
N ILE A 249 4.09 0.85 4.91
CA ILE A 249 2.93 0.01 4.59
C ILE A 249 1.70 0.89 4.34
N SER A 250 1.11 1.47 5.38
CA SER A 250 -0.17 2.20 5.28
C SER A 250 -0.12 3.47 4.43
N ALA A 251 1.06 4.06 4.22
CA ALA A 251 1.25 5.17 3.28
C ALA A 251 0.86 4.80 1.85
N THR A 252 0.95 3.53 1.46
CA THR A 252 0.56 3.06 0.13
C THR A 252 -0.95 3.20 -0.13
N VAL A 253 -1.78 3.24 0.93
CA VAL A 253 -3.22 3.52 0.80
C VAL A 253 -3.46 4.96 0.34
N ILE A 254 -2.66 5.92 0.85
CA ILE A 254 -2.68 7.31 0.33
C ILE A 254 -2.29 7.32 -1.15
N VAL A 255 -1.19 6.64 -1.51
CA VAL A 255 -0.71 6.58 -2.90
C VAL A 255 -1.77 5.94 -3.82
N ALA A 256 -2.43 4.88 -3.38
CA ALA A 256 -3.51 4.22 -4.13
C ALA A 256 -4.73 5.12 -4.29
N ALA A 257 -5.18 5.79 -3.22
CA ALA A 257 -6.33 6.71 -3.28
C ALA A 257 -6.07 7.89 -4.23
N LEU A 258 -4.87 8.46 -4.19
CA LEU A 258 -4.49 9.55 -5.10
C LEU A 258 -4.38 9.05 -6.53
N ALA A 259 -3.77 7.88 -6.76
CA ALA A 259 -3.69 7.29 -8.10
C ALA A 259 -5.08 7.00 -8.68
N ALA A 260 -6.02 6.53 -7.86
CA ALA A 260 -7.41 6.32 -8.24
C ALA A 260 -8.12 7.64 -8.62
N ALA A 261 -7.79 8.74 -7.94
CA ALA A 261 -8.24 10.09 -8.26
C ALA A 261 -7.43 10.76 -9.40
N GLY A 262 -6.54 10.03 -10.08
CA GLY A 262 -5.72 10.54 -11.18
C GLY A 262 -4.55 11.43 -10.78
N ARG A 263 -4.16 11.43 -9.50
CA ARG A 263 -3.04 12.22 -8.95
C ARG A 263 -1.88 11.32 -8.54
N SER A 264 -0.65 11.74 -8.86
CA SER A 264 0.56 11.03 -8.42
C SER A 264 0.98 11.46 -7.02
N ALA A 265 1.58 10.55 -6.25
CA ALA A 265 2.25 10.85 -5.00
C ALA A 265 3.51 10.00 -4.85
N ALA A 266 4.58 10.65 -4.38
CA ALA A 266 5.83 9.98 -4.09
C ALA A 266 5.77 9.28 -2.74
N MET A 267 6.32 8.07 -2.65
CA MET A 267 6.34 7.29 -1.42
C MET A 267 7.70 7.44 -0.74
N PHE A 268 7.75 7.74 0.56
CA PHE A 268 8.96 7.55 1.36
C PHE A 268 8.93 6.16 2.03
N PRO A 269 9.61 5.12 1.49
CA PRO A 269 9.41 3.74 1.95
C PRO A 269 9.92 3.51 3.37
N GLY A 270 11.09 4.07 3.72
CA GLY A 270 11.65 3.91 5.06
C GLY A 270 10.82 4.60 6.14
N SER A 271 10.07 5.63 5.77
CA SER A 271 9.02 6.22 6.62
C SER A 271 9.55 6.68 7.99
N TRP A 272 8.67 6.82 9.00
CA TRP A 272 9.05 7.27 10.34
C TRP A 272 10.13 6.40 10.99
N SER A 273 10.13 5.10 10.69
CA SER A 273 11.10 4.16 11.22
C SER A 273 12.53 4.40 10.75
N GLN A 274 12.70 4.83 9.50
CA GLN A 274 14.02 5.27 9.02
C GLN A 274 14.36 6.64 9.62
N TRP A 275 13.41 7.58 9.60
CA TRP A 275 13.63 8.95 10.07
C TRP A 275 14.04 8.99 11.54
N SER A 276 13.23 8.40 12.42
CA SER A 276 13.43 8.42 13.88
C SER A 276 14.62 7.58 14.36
N SER A 277 15.18 6.71 13.50
CA SER A 277 16.39 5.94 13.81
C SER A 277 17.67 6.77 13.71
N ASP A 278 17.61 7.91 13.01
CA ASP A 278 18.73 8.85 12.86
C ASP A 278 18.54 10.01 13.85
N PRO A 279 19.31 10.06 14.96
CA PRO A 279 19.14 11.07 15.99
C PRO A 279 19.53 12.49 15.53
N SER A 280 20.16 12.64 14.35
CA SER A 280 20.48 13.95 13.79
C SER A 280 19.28 14.62 13.11
N ARG A 281 18.24 13.86 12.78
CA ARG A 281 17.05 14.37 12.08
C ARG A 281 16.09 15.06 13.05
N PRO A 282 15.53 16.22 12.67
CA PRO A 282 14.63 16.96 13.52
C PRO A 282 13.29 16.22 13.68
N VAL A 283 12.66 16.38 14.84
CA VAL A 283 11.36 15.78 15.17
C VAL A 283 10.43 16.88 15.65
N ALA A 284 9.27 17.00 15.01
CA ALA A 284 8.18 17.87 15.45
C ALA A 284 7.15 17.10 16.28
N ARG A 285 6.37 17.82 17.09
CA ARG A 285 5.31 17.30 17.98
C ARG A 285 4.15 18.31 18.00
N GLY A 286 2.95 17.85 18.33
CA GLY A 286 1.74 18.67 18.26
C GLY A 286 1.08 18.64 16.87
N GLU A 287 0.23 19.64 16.59
CA GLU A 287 -0.63 19.71 15.40
C GLU A 287 -0.08 20.62 14.28
N ASP A 288 1.11 21.20 14.45
CA ASP A 288 1.67 22.26 13.59
C ASP A 288 1.73 21.91 12.09
#